data_AF-A0A376WY13-F1
#
_entry.id   AF-A0A376WY13-F1
#
_cell.length_a   1.000
_cell.length_b   1.000
_cell.length_c   1.000
_cell.angle_alpha   90.00
_cell.angle_beta   90.00
_cell.angle_gamma   90.00
#
_symmetry.space_group_name_H-M   'P 1'
#
loop_
_entity.id
_entity.type
_entity.pdbx_description
1 polymer ?
#
loop_
_entity_poly.entity_id
_entity_poly.type
_entity_poly.pdbx_seq_one_letter_code
_entity_poly.pdbx_strand_id
1 'polypeptide(L)' 'MVDVHDKATRSKNMRAIATRDTAIEKRLASLLTGQGLAFRVQDADLPDARILSLMNIAA' A
#
# COMPACT_ATOMS: atom_id res chain seq x y z
N MET A 1 13.40 22.71 8.50
CA MET A 1 12.01 22.25 8.34
C MET A 1 11.39 22.15 9.73
N VAL A 2 10.27 22.83 9.97
CA VAL A 2 9.56 22.84 11.26
C VAL A 2 8.31 21.97 11.13
N ASP A 3 7.98 21.20 12.17
CA ASP A 3 6.73 20.44 12.20
C ASP A 3 5.56 21.42 12.28
N VAL A 4 4.64 21.32 11.32
CA VAL A 4 3.49 22.23 11.21
C VAL A 4 2.36 21.86 12.17
N HIS A 5 2.44 20.71 12.84
CA HIS A 5 1.42 20.21 13.76
C HIS A 5 1.90 20.19 15.21
N ASP A 6 0.97 20.37 16.15
CA ASP A 6 1.22 20.11 17.56
C ASP A 6 1.47 18.60 17.82
N LYS A 7 2.04 18.29 18.98
CA LYS A 7 2.41 16.92 19.37
C LYS A 7 1.23 15.94 19.33
N ALA A 8 0.04 16.36 19.74
CA ALA A 8 -1.13 15.49 19.80
C ALA A 8 -1.65 15.21 18.38
N THR A 9 -1.73 16.23 17.53
CA THR A 9 -2.11 16.10 16.12
C THR A 9 -1.12 15.23 15.35
N ARG A 10 0.19 15.45 15.54
CA ARG A 10 1.25 14.61 14.97
C ARG A 10 1.11 13.15 15.41
N SER A 11 0.92 12.90 16.71
CA SER A 11 0.73 11.54 17.25
C SER A 11 -0.52 10.85 16.68
N LYS A 12 -1.61 11.59 16.52
CA LYS A 12 -2.84 11.07 15.88
C LYS A 12 -2.58 10.70 14.42
N ASN A 13 -1.92 11.59 13.67
CA ASN A 13 -1.61 11.35 12.27
C ASN A 13 -0.69 10.15 12.09
N MET A 14 0.37 10.03 12.90
CA MET A 14 1.25 8.87 12.86
C MET A 14 0.53 7.56 13.17
N ARG A 15 -0.42 7.55 14.12
CA ARG A 15 -1.23 6.36 14.44
C ARG A 15 -2.28 6.01 13.38
N ALA A 16 -2.69 6.99 12.57
CA ALA A 16 -3.64 6.78 11.49
C ALA A 16 -2.99 6.19 10.22
N ILE A 17 -1.65 6.13 10.16
CA ILE A 17 -0.93 5.48 9.05
C ILE A 17 -1.16 3.97 9.16
N ALA A 18 -1.95 3.44 8.24
CA ALA A 18 -2.19 2.01 8.11
C ALA A 18 -0.97 1.29 7.53
N THR A 19 -0.77 0.03 7.91
CA THR A 19 0.27 -0.86 7.36
C THR A 19 -0.22 -1.67 6.15
N ARG A 20 -1.49 -1.54 5.80
CA ARG A 20 -2.16 -2.18 4.66
C ARG A 20 -3.28 -1.27 4.16
N ASP A 21 -3.71 -1.46 2.90
CA ASP A 21 -4.80 -0.71 2.28
C ASP A 21 -4.58 0.81 2.30
N THR A 22 -3.31 1.22 2.22
CA THR A 22 -2.94 2.63 2.11
C THR A 22 -3.53 3.25 0.83
N ALA A 23 -3.61 4.58 0.79
CA ALA A 23 -4.13 5.28 -0.39
C ALA A 23 -3.37 4.93 -1.69
N ILE A 24 -2.05 4.69 -1.58
CA ILE A 24 -1.20 4.30 -2.71
C ILE A 24 -1.53 2.87 -3.15
N GLU A 25 -1.71 1.93 -2.21
CA GLU A 25 -2.15 0.56 -2.49
C GLU A 25 -3.46 0.52 -3.26
N LYS A 26 -4.49 1.24 -2.77
CA LYS A 26 -5.80 1.29 -3.41
C LYS A 26 -5.73 1.88 -4.81
N ARG A 27 -4.93 2.95 -4.98
CA ARG A 27 -4.73 3.57 -6.30
C ARG A 27 -4.02 2.62 -7.25
N LEU A 28 -2.98 1.93 -6.81
CA LEU A 28 -2.24 0.99 -7.65
C LEU A 28 -3.12 -0.22 -8.02
N ALA A 29 -3.85 -0.79 -7.07
CA ALA A 29 -4.82 -1.85 -7.32
C ALA A 29 -5.84 -1.44 -8.38
N SER A 30 -6.42 -0.24 -8.26
CA SER A 30 -7.36 0.29 -9.25
C SER A 30 -6.74 0.44 -10.64
N LEU A 31 -5.48 0.87 -10.73
CA LEU A 31 -4.77 0.99 -12.01
C LEU A 31 -4.50 -0.38 -12.63
N LEU A 32 -4.07 -1.36 -11.85
CA LEU A 32 -3.79 -2.72 -12.32
C LEU A 32 -5.07 -3.44 -12.76
N THR A 33 -6.16 -3.29 -11.98
CA THR A 33 -7.49 -3.80 -12.38
C THR A 33 -7.96 -3.13 -13.67
N GLY A 34 -7.74 -1.82 -13.83
CA GLY A 34 -8.07 -1.11 -15.07
C GLY A 34 -7.27 -1.58 -16.30
N GLN A 35 -6.08 -2.16 -16.09
CA GLN A 35 -5.26 -2.78 -17.13
C GLN A 35 -5.57 -4.27 -17.34
N GLY A 36 -6.51 -4.85 -16.59
CA GLY A 36 -6.83 -6.28 -16.68
C GLY A 36 -5.74 -7.20 -16.13
N LEU A 37 -4.81 -6.69 -15.33
CA LEU A 37 -3.73 -7.47 -14.76
C LEU A 37 -4.19 -8.18 -13.50
N ALA A 38 -3.84 -9.46 -13.38
CA ALA A 38 -4.02 -10.23 -12.16
C ALA A 38 -2.87 -9.96 -11.18
N PHE A 39 -3.21 -9.53 -9.96
CA PHE A 39 -2.24 -9.21 -8.91
C PHE A 39 -2.71 -9.73 -7.56
N ARG A 40 -1.75 -9.93 -6.66
CA ARG A 40 -1.96 -10.22 -5.24
C ARG A 40 -1.54 -9.02 -4.41
N VAL A 41 -2.30 -8.74 -3.36
CA VAL A 41 -2.00 -7.69 -2.38
C VAL A 41 -1.40 -8.34 -1.15
N GLN A 42 -0.31 -7.77 -0.63
CA GLN A 42 0.41 -8.27 0.56
C GLN A 42 0.62 -9.79 0.55
N ASP A 43 1.37 -10.26 -0.45
CA ASP A 43 1.70 -11.67 -0.56
C ASP A 43 2.66 -12.07 0.58
N ALA A 44 2.14 -12.86 1.54
CA ALA A 44 2.87 -13.27 2.73
C ALA A 44 3.93 -14.34 2.44
N ASP A 45 3.87 -14.97 1.26
CA ASP A 45 4.81 -16.02 0.85
C ASP A 45 6.09 -15.43 0.21
N LEU A 46 6.11 -14.13 -0.09
CA LEU A 46 7.27 -13.46 -0.67
C LEU A 46 8.19 -12.86 0.41
N PRO A 47 9.52 -12.98 0.23
CA PRO A 47 10.46 -12.27 1.08
C PRO A 47 10.33 -10.76 0.86
N ASP A 48 10.33 -10.04 1.99
CA ASP A 48 9.94 -8.64 2.15
C ASP A 48 8.43 -8.39 2.00
N ALA A 49 7.90 -7.44 2.78
CA ALA A 49 6.51 -7.00 2.78
C ALA A 49 6.13 -6.30 1.46
N ARG A 50 6.15 -7.04 0.35
CA ARG A 50 5.82 -6.57 -0.98
C ARG A 50 4.36 -6.15 -0.98
N ILE A 51 4.15 -4.89 -1.32
CA ILE A 51 2.84 -4.24 -1.29
C ILE A 51 1.90 -4.88 -2.33
N LEU A 52 2.42 -5.17 -3.54
CA LEU A 52 1.73 -5.96 -4.58
C LEU A 52 2.70 -6.93 -5.28
N SER A 53 2.17 -8.08 -5.69
CA SER A 53 2.85 -9.08 -6.53
C SER A 53 2.02 -9.35 -7.78
N LEU A 54 2.63 -9.24 -8.96
CA LEU A 54 1.95 -9.61 -10.22
C LEU A 54 1.92 -11.13 -10.33
N MET A 55 0.74 -11.69 -10.66
CA MET A 55 0.65 -13.11 -10.94
C MET A 55 1.35 -13.37 -12.28
N ASN A 56 2.36 -14.24 -12.26
CA ASN A 56 3.00 -14.68 -13.48
C ASN A 56 1.96 -15.48 -14.29
N ILE A 57 1.45 -14.90 -15.38
CA ILE A 57 0.64 -15.63 -16.35
C ILE A 57 1.64 -16.51 -17.11
N ALA A 58 1.90 -17.71 -16.58
CA ALA A 58 2.62 -18.72 -17.32
C ALA A 58 1.76 -19.11 -18.54
N ALA A 59 2.23 -18.73 -19.73
CA ALA A 59 1.77 -19.24 -21.01
C ALA A 59 2.28 -20.67 -21.22
#